data_AF-A0A2N6NSQ3-F1
#
_entry.id   AF-A0A2N6NSQ3-F1
#
_cell.length_a   1.000
_cell.length_b   1.000
_cell.length_c   1.000
_cell.angle_alpha   90.00
_cell.angle_beta   90.00
_cell.angle_gamma   90.00
#
_symmetry.space_group_name_H-M   'P 1'
#
loop_
_entity.id
_entity.type
_entity.pdbx_description
1 polymer ?
#
loop_
_entity_poly.entity_id
_entity_poly.type
_entity_poly.pdbx_seq_one_letter_code
_entity_poly.pdbx_strand_id
1 'polypeptide(L)'
;MNPSQDEHQMYLDPFATNGEVPIDKLQHLVSHADMTVASLRNSGTVFAITSRTAHNIEASHAAGSRRADPLSLSKLLHGHSAVNRQLALYATRWALLILQVPYTRRYQDRRIQLLGHIMRDWPEDEWIMSKYVLAQSQRAGAPDHGWGLRGMFVRRPDPMQTDPFQDELTADRVAPFRLGQIFVHKRYQWLGAIVGFYEVPPASWDLESWGNFDAASEGDSATQSNTDRRRFYVKTIAASSTDEQVIAPGNLRVISDESRVTGGMFPLAGKYFKRFDREKCRFISNIDEDYPCLTAGD
;
A
#
# COMPACT_ATOMS: atom_id res chain seq x y z
N MET A 1 -12.58 56.70 -32.05
CA MET A 1 -12.67 55.65 -31.02
C MET A 1 -13.16 54.40 -31.71
N ASN A 2 -12.26 53.46 -32.00
CA ASN A 2 -12.65 52.16 -32.53
C ASN A 2 -13.26 51.35 -31.37
N PRO A 3 -14.48 50.82 -31.51
CA PRO A 3 -15.05 49.93 -30.51
C PRO A 3 -14.18 48.66 -30.42
N SER A 4 -13.77 48.32 -29.22
CA SER A 4 -12.95 47.15 -28.88
C SER A 4 -13.62 45.88 -29.41
N GLN A 5 -12.98 45.22 -30.37
CA GLN A 5 -13.41 43.96 -30.99
C GLN A 5 -12.95 42.73 -30.20
N ASP A 6 -12.99 42.74 -28.87
CA ASP A 6 -12.69 41.54 -28.08
C ASP A 6 -13.95 41.07 -27.33
N GLU A 7 -14.31 39.80 -27.56
CA GLU A 7 -15.33 39.07 -26.81
C GLU A 7 -15.12 39.31 -25.30
N HIS A 8 -16.11 39.87 -24.61
CA HIS A 8 -16.04 40.06 -23.15
C HIS A 8 -16.09 38.68 -22.48
N GLN A 9 -14.90 38.10 -22.25
CA GLN A 9 -14.74 36.81 -21.59
C GLN A 9 -14.59 37.01 -20.09
N MET A 10 -15.51 36.43 -19.33
CA MET A 10 -15.46 36.40 -17.87
C MET A 10 -14.86 35.07 -17.41
N TYR A 11 -13.78 35.13 -16.63
CA TYR A 11 -13.17 33.94 -16.06
C TYR A 11 -13.55 33.79 -14.58
N LEU A 12 -13.89 32.57 -14.16
CA LEU A 12 -14.34 32.28 -12.79
C LEU A 12 -13.49 31.16 -12.18
N ASP A 13 -13.17 31.30 -10.89
CA ASP A 13 -12.57 30.24 -10.06
C ASP A 13 -13.56 29.85 -8.96
N PRO A 14 -14.43 28.85 -9.20
CA PRO A 14 -15.52 28.49 -8.30
C PRO A 14 -15.03 27.85 -6.98
N PHE A 15 -13.74 27.55 -6.86
CA PHE A 15 -13.17 26.89 -5.67
C PHE A 15 -12.50 27.87 -4.72
N ALA A 16 -12.03 29.02 -5.20
CA ALA A 16 -11.32 30.00 -4.38
C ALA A 16 -12.01 31.37 -4.28
N THR A 17 -12.84 31.76 -5.25
CA THR A 17 -13.38 33.13 -5.32
C THR A 17 -14.81 33.20 -5.85
N ASN A 18 -15.62 34.09 -5.28
CA ASN A 18 -17.03 34.28 -5.66
C ASN A 18 -17.21 35.30 -6.81
N GLY A 19 -16.18 35.60 -7.60
CA GLY A 19 -16.21 36.66 -8.60
C GLY A 19 -15.26 36.44 -9.76
N GLU A 20 -15.24 37.40 -10.70
CA GLU A 20 -14.37 37.36 -11.87
C GLU A 20 -12.88 37.39 -11.48
N VAL A 21 -12.11 36.54 -12.14
CA VAL A 21 -10.69 36.35 -11.88
C VAL A 21 -9.87 36.91 -13.04
N PRO A 22 -8.83 37.72 -12.78
CA PRO A 22 -7.97 38.22 -13.85
C PRO A 22 -7.23 37.08 -14.56
N ILE A 23 -7.06 37.22 -15.88
CA ILE A 23 -6.45 36.20 -16.74
C ILE A 23 -5.03 35.82 -16.29
N ASP A 24 -4.27 36.76 -15.73
CA ASP A 24 -2.90 36.53 -15.26
C ASP A 24 -2.84 35.51 -14.12
N LYS A 25 -3.82 35.55 -13.20
CA LYS A 25 -3.94 34.58 -12.11
C LYS A 25 -4.26 33.19 -12.65
N LEU A 26 -5.09 33.12 -13.70
CA LEU A 26 -5.39 31.87 -14.39
C LEU A 26 -4.16 31.32 -15.13
N GLN A 27 -3.41 32.17 -15.85
CA GLN A 27 -2.18 31.76 -16.51
C GLN A 27 -1.16 31.20 -15.50
N HIS A 28 -1.05 31.83 -14.32
CA HIS A 28 -0.20 31.35 -13.24
C HIS A 28 -0.66 30.02 -12.63
N LEU A 29 -1.97 29.81 -12.47
CA LEU A 29 -2.50 28.53 -11.97
C LEU A 29 -2.28 27.40 -12.99
N VAL A 30 -2.50 27.71 -14.26
CA VAL A 30 -2.47 26.74 -15.35
C VAL A 30 -1.02 26.39 -15.73
N SER A 31 -0.06 27.29 -15.53
CA SER A 31 1.37 27.00 -15.71
C SER A 31 1.89 25.94 -14.73
N HIS A 32 1.36 25.88 -13.50
CA HIS A 32 1.68 24.80 -12.55
C HIS A 32 1.20 23.41 -13.01
N ALA A 33 0.26 23.36 -13.95
CA ALA A 33 -0.26 22.14 -14.55
C ALA A 33 0.32 21.85 -15.94
N ASP A 34 1.37 22.56 -16.38
CA ASP A 34 1.94 22.50 -17.74
C ASP A 34 0.90 22.74 -18.85
N MET A 35 -0.08 23.63 -18.61
CA MET A 35 -1.17 23.93 -19.53
C MET A 35 -1.17 25.41 -19.94
N THR A 36 -2.04 25.79 -20.88
CA THR A 36 -2.30 27.19 -21.24
C THR A 36 -3.79 27.52 -21.08
N VAL A 37 -4.14 28.80 -20.89
CA VAL A 37 -5.55 29.22 -20.80
C VAL A 37 -6.32 28.89 -22.08
N ALA A 38 -5.67 28.99 -23.25
CA ALA A 38 -6.25 28.52 -24.51
C ALA A 38 -6.55 27.02 -24.51
N SER A 39 -5.71 26.20 -23.85
CA SER A 39 -5.97 24.76 -23.66
C SER A 39 -7.20 24.48 -22.77
N LEU A 40 -7.64 25.41 -21.93
CA LEU A 40 -8.87 25.23 -21.13
C LEU A 40 -10.13 25.44 -21.98
N ARG A 41 -10.04 26.24 -23.06
CA ARG A 41 -11.16 26.53 -23.95
C ARG A 41 -11.46 25.39 -24.92
N ASN A 42 -10.46 24.57 -25.22
CA ASN A 42 -10.61 23.40 -26.09
C ASN A 42 -11.12 22.19 -25.29
N SER A 43 -11.92 21.33 -25.93
CA SER A 43 -12.27 20.03 -25.35
C SER A 43 -10.98 19.30 -24.93
N GLY A 44 -10.85 19.02 -23.64
CA GLY A 44 -9.66 18.36 -23.10
C GLY A 44 -9.43 17.03 -23.80
N THR A 45 -8.19 16.75 -24.18
CA THR A 45 -7.84 15.43 -24.71
C THR A 45 -8.07 14.37 -23.64
N VAL A 46 -8.35 13.13 -24.05
CA VAL A 46 -8.46 11.99 -23.11
C VAL A 46 -7.21 11.90 -22.22
N PHE A 47 -6.03 12.17 -22.78
CA PHE A 47 -4.78 12.26 -22.03
C PHE A 47 -4.81 13.33 -20.94
N ALA A 48 -5.24 14.55 -21.26
CA ALA A 48 -5.27 15.67 -20.31
C ALA A 48 -6.28 15.43 -19.19
N ILE A 49 -7.49 14.97 -19.52
CA ILE A 49 -8.54 14.68 -18.53
C ILE A 49 -8.09 13.54 -17.61
N THR A 50 -7.57 12.45 -18.18
CA THR A 50 -7.13 11.28 -17.38
C THR A 50 -5.94 11.64 -16.50
N SER A 51 -4.95 12.36 -17.04
CA SER A 51 -3.79 12.82 -16.27
C SER A 51 -4.22 13.73 -15.12
N ARG A 52 -5.11 14.69 -15.35
CA ARG A 52 -5.59 15.58 -14.27
C ARG A 52 -6.31 14.81 -13.17
N THR A 53 -7.23 13.91 -13.55
CA THR A 53 -7.96 13.05 -12.60
C THR A 53 -7.00 12.19 -11.79
N ALA A 54 -6.01 11.60 -12.45
CA ALA A 54 -4.97 10.80 -11.81
C ALA A 54 -4.17 11.60 -10.77
N HIS A 55 -3.64 12.78 -11.13
CA HIS A 55 -2.90 13.60 -10.17
C HIS A 55 -3.79 14.07 -9.00
N ASN A 56 -5.08 14.34 -9.23
CA ASN A 56 -6.03 14.66 -8.16
C ASN A 56 -6.23 13.48 -7.20
N ILE A 57 -6.29 12.25 -7.70
CA ILE A 57 -6.38 11.04 -6.87
C ILE A 57 -5.08 10.85 -6.08
N GLU A 58 -3.90 10.98 -6.70
CA GLU A 58 -2.61 10.90 -5.99
C GLU A 58 -2.50 11.96 -4.89
N ALA A 59 -2.88 13.21 -5.18
CA ALA A 59 -2.86 14.31 -4.23
C ALA A 59 -3.86 14.09 -3.09
N SER A 60 -5.08 13.63 -3.40
CA SER A 60 -6.10 13.27 -2.40
C SER A 60 -5.63 12.12 -1.51
N HIS A 61 -4.94 11.13 -2.10
CA HIS A 61 -4.34 10.05 -1.36
C HIS A 61 -3.22 10.56 -0.43
N ALA A 62 -2.32 11.42 -0.90
CA ALA A 62 -1.27 11.98 -0.05
C ALA A 62 -1.83 12.85 1.09
N ALA A 63 -2.84 13.68 0.80
CA ALA A 63 -3.49 14.55 1.77
C ALA A 63 -4.29 13.76 2.81
N GLY A 64 -5.04 12.74 2.37
CA GLY A 64 -5.86 11.94 3.28
C GLY A 64 -5.05 10.99 4.16
N SER A 65 -3.76 10.74 3.87
CA SER A 65 -2.88 9.96 4.76
C SER A 65 -2.48 10.78 5.98
N ARG A 66 -2.59 12.12 5.90
CA ARG A 66 -2.29 13.06 6.99
C ARG A 66 -3.53 13.46 7.80
N ARG A 67 -4.72 13.29 7.24
CA ARG A 67 -5.99 13.53 7.95
C ARG A 67 -6.44 12.22 8.59
N ALA A 68 -6.29 12.12 9.91
CA ALA A 68 -6.68 10.99 10.74
C ALA A 68 -8.19 10.73 10.81
N ASP A 69 -8.99 11.28 9.89
CA ASP A 69 -10.44 11.11 9.90
C ASP A 69 -10.89 10.12 8.80
N PRO A 70 -11.02 8.82 9.14
CA PRO A 70 -11.55 7.81 8.23
C PRO A 70 -13.01 8.06 7.83
N LEU A 71 -13.73 8.97 8.50
CA LEU A 71 -15.16 9.24 8.25
C LEU A 71 -15.41 10.11 7.00
N SER A 72 -14.41 10.82 6.46
CA SER A 72 -14.58 11.66 5.26
C SER A 72 -14.51 10.89 3.93
N LEU A 73 -13.97 9.67 3.91
CA LEU A 73 -13.91 8.82 2.70
C LEU A 73 -15.04 7.78 2.65
N SER A 74 -15.95 7.81 3.61
CA SER A 74 -17.02 6.84 3.89
C SER A 74 -18.11 6.70 2.82
N LYS A 75 -17.91 7.22 1.60
CA LYS A 75 -18.87 7.04 0.49
C LYS A 75 -18.21 6.71 -0.85
N LEU A 76 -17.08 6.00 -0.85
CA LEU A 76 -16.78 5.16 -2.01
C LEU A 76 -17.88 4.10 -2.04
N LEU A 77 -18.77 4.24 -3.03
CA LEU A 77 -20.18 3.81 -3.07
C LEU A 77 -20.48 2.43 -2.43
N HIS A 78 -19.54 1.48 -2.49
CA HIS A 78 -19.61 0.16 -1.85
C HIS A 78 -18.21 -0.35 -1.48
N GLY A 79 -18.10 -1.26 -0.51
CA GLY A 79 -16.84 -1.95 -0.15
C GLY A 79 -16.04 -1.28 0.98
N HIS A 80 -14.85 -1.82 1.26
CA HIS A 80 -14.00 -1.30 2.34
C HIS A 80 -13.24 -0.05 1.88
N SER A 81 -13.44 1.07 2.59
CA SER A 81 -12.90 2.39 2.20
C SER A 81 -11.38 2.41 2.06
N ALA A 82 -10.64 1.76 2.97
CA ALA A 82 -9.19 1.66 2.90
C ALA A 82 -8.70 0.92 1.64
N VAL A 83 -9.38 -0.16 1.25
CA VAL A 83 -9.04 -0.94 0.05
C VAL A 83 -9.35 -0.13 -1.21
N ASN A 84 -10.56 0.44 -1.28
CA ASN A 84 -10.97 1.25 -2.45
C ASN A 84 -10.02 2.42 -2.66
N ARG A 85 -9.54 3.04 -1.58
CA ARG A 85 -8.53 4.09 -1.62
C ARG A 85 -7.21 3.60 -2.21
N GLN A 86 -6.72 2.44 -1.77
CA GLN A 86 -5.47 1.87 -2.29
C GLN A 86 -5.61 1.44 -3.75
N LEU A 87 -6.73 0.82 -4.12
CA LEU A 87 -7.03 0.43 -5.50
C LEU A 87 -7.15 1.64 -6.43
N ALA A 88 -7.76 2.74 -5.96
CA ALA A 88 -7.82 3.98 -6.74
C ALA A 88 -6.43 4.55 -7.01
N LEU A 89 -5.53 4.53 -6.02
CA LEU A 89 -4.13 4.92 -6.19
C LEU A 89 -3.40 3.97 -7.16
N TYR A 90 -3.62 2.67 -7.01
CA TYR A 90 -3.01 1.64 -7.85
C TYR A 90 -3.40 1.82 -9.33
N ALA A 91 -4.70 1.92 -9.62
CA ALA A 91 -5.22 2.19 -10.96
C ALA A 91 -4.68 3.51 -11.54
N THR A 92 -4.58 4.54 -10.70
CA THR A 92 -4.04 5.85 -11.07
C THR A 92 -2.59 5.78 -11.51
N ARG A 93 -1.73 5.04 -10.79
CA ARG A 93 -0.32 4.87 -11.16
C ARG A 93 -0.16 4.10 -12.47
N TRP A 94 -0.99 3.08 -12.70
CA TRP A 94 -1.05 2.40 -13.99
C TRP A 94 -1.45 3.34 -15.12
N ALA A 95 -2.52 4.12 -14.96
CA ALA A 95 -2.96 5.08 -15.97
C ALA A 95 -1.86 6.10 -16.29
N LEU A 96 -1.19 6.64 -15.26
CA LEU A 96 -0.08 7.56 -15.43
C LEU A 96 1.14 6.92 -16.08
N LEU A 97 1.36 5.61 -15.96
CA LEU A 97 2.45 4.94 -16.69
C LEU A 97 2.07 4.74 -18.17
N ILE A 98 0.89 4.21 -18.44
CA ILE A 98 0.41 3.85 -19.80
C ILE A 98 0.29 5.08 -20.70
N LEU A 99 -0.12 6.21 -20.13
CA LEU A 99 -0.32 7.44 -20.89
C LEU A 99 1.00 8.16 -21.21
N GLN A 100 2.09 7.88 -20.50
CA GLN A 100 3.36 8.57 -20.71
C GLN A 100 4.09 8.06 -21.94
N VAL A 101 4.83 8.95 -22.58
CA VAL A 101 5.71 8.57 -23.70
C VAL A 101 6.78 7.61 -23.14
N PRO A 102 6.90 6.38 -23.68
CA PRO A 102 7.88 5.41 -23.23
C PRO A 102 9.31 5.97 -23.30
N TYR A 103 10.19 5.48 -22.42
CA TYR A 103 11.63 5.80 -22.38
C TYR A 103 11.99 7.24 -22.01
N THR A 104 11.02 8.08 -21.65
CA THR A 104 11.31 9.39 -21.04
C THR A 104 11.73 9.25 -19.58
N ARG A 105 12.44 10.25 -19.02
CA ARG A 105 12.77 10.27 -17.58
C ARG A 105 11.51 10.15 -16.71
N ARG A 106 10.46 10.90 -17.07
CA ARG A 106 9.15 10.87 -16.40
C ARG A 106 8.52 9.48 -16.43
N TYR A 107 8.64 8.76 -17.54
CA TYR A 107 8.20 7.36 -17.63
C TYR A 107 8.99 6.45 -16.68
N GLN A 108 10.31 6.59 -16.59
CA GLN A 108 11.12 5.79 -15.68
C GLN A 108 10.79 6.07 -14.21
N ASP A 109 10.61 7.33 -13.84
CA ASP A 109 10.22 7.72 -12.48
C ASP A 109 8.86 7.11 -12.10
N ARG A 110 7.87 7.17 -13.00
CA ARG A 110 6.54 6.57 -12.79
C ARG A 110 6.59 5.05 -12.73
N ARG A 111 7.43 4.41 -13.55
CA ARG A 111 7.66 2.96 -13.52
C ARG A 111 8.24 2.51 -12.17
N ILE A 112 9.25 3.21 -11.65
CA ILE A 112 9.85 2.92 -10.35
C ILE A 112 8.82 3.08 -9.23
N GLN A 113 8.03 4.16 -9.25
CA GLN A 113 6.98 4.40 -8.25
C GLN A 113 5.87 3.35 -8.27
N LEU A 114 5.45 2.89 -9.46
CA LEU A 114 4.46 1.82 -9.58
C LEU A 114 5.03 0.48 -9.12
N LEU A 115 6.27 0.19 -9.50
CA LEU A 115 6.94 -1.04 -9.09
C LEU A 115 7.10 -1.13 -7.57
N GLY A 116 7.54 -0.04 -6.91
CA GLY A 116 7.59 0.02 -5.45
C GLY A 116 6.22 -0.14 -4.79
N HIS A 117 5.14 0.30 -5.44
CA HIS A 117 3.77 0.06 -4.98
C HIS A 117 3.42 -1.44 -5.04
N ILE A 118 3.58 -2.04 -6.23
CA ILE A 118 3.26 -3.45 -6.48
C ILE A 118 4.01 -4.32 -5.49
N MET A 119 5.33 -4.11 -5.35
CA MET A 119 6.15 -4.90 -4.45
C MET A 119 5.71 -4.83 -2.99
N ARG A 120 5.11 -3.72 -2.55
CA ARG A 120 4.73 -3.53 -1.15
C ARG A 120 3.35 -4.08 -0.85
N ASP A 121 2.37 -3.77 -1.72
CA ASP A 121 0.96 -3.99 -1.41
C ASP A 121 0.35 -5.16 -2.21
N TRP A 122 0.85 -5.40 -3.42
CA TRP A 122 0.29 -6.36 -4.39
C TRP A 122 1.39 -7.12 -5.16
N PRO A 123 2.31 -7.82 -4.46
CA PRO A 123 3.43 -8.49 -5.12
C PRO A 123 2.97 -9.54 -6.14
N GLU A 124 1.75 -10.03 -6.04
CA GLU A 124 1.12 -10.98 -6.96
C GLU A 124 0.97 -10.40 -8.38
N ASP A 125 1.00 -9.08 -8.54
CA ASP A 125 0.89 -8.39 -9.84
C ASP A 125 2.26 -8.09 -10.48
N GLU A 126 3.38 -8.51 -9.86
CA GLU A 126 4.74 -8.28 -10.40
C GLU A 126 4.89 -8.80 -11.83
N TRP A 127 4.31 -9.97 -12.13
CA TRP A 127 4.42 -10.60 -13.43
C TRP A 127 3.86 -9.71 -14.56
N ILE A 128 2.88 -8.85 -14.27
CA ILE A 128 2.30 -7.91 -15.25
C ILE A 128 3.35 -6.89 -15.67
N MET A 129 4.10 -6.35 -14.70
CA MET A 129 5.20 -5.43 -14.97
C MET A 129 6.29 -6.11 -15.80
N SER A 130 6.67 -7.33 -15.41
CA SER A 130 7.68 -8.11 -16.12
C SER A 130 7.28 -8.39 -17.57
N LYS A 131 6.03 -8.84 -17.79
CA LYS A 131 5.53 -9.24 -19.10
C LYS A 131 5.26 -8.07 -20.05
N TYR A 132 4.68 -6.98 -19.55
CA TYR A 132 4.20 -5.90 -20.43
C TYR A 132 5.11 -4.68 -20.45
N VAL A 133 5.77 -4.35 -19.34
CA VAL A 133 6.57 -3.12 -19.23
C VAL A 133 8.06 -3.38 -19.49
N LEU A 134 8.63 -4.45 -18.92
CA LEU A 134 10.05 -4.79 -19.13
C LEU A 134 10.31 -5.32 -20.54
N ALA A 135 9.45 -6.23 -21.03
CA ALA A 135 9.58 -6.81 -22.36
C ALA A 135 9.50 -5.76 -23.47
N GLN A 136 8.69 -4.70 -23.30
CA GLN A 136 8.61 -3.60 -24.26
C GLN A 136 9.91 -2.80 -24.29
N SER A 137 10.56 -2.59 -23.14
CA SER A 137 11.85 -1.88 -23.07
C SER A 137 12.99 -2.61 -23.77
N GLN A 138 13.03 -3.93 -23.65
CA GLN A 138 14.03 -4.76 -24.32
C GLN A 138 13.86 -4.74 -25.84
N ARG A 139 12.61 -4.78 -26.33
CA ARG A 139 12.31 -4.73 -27.77
C ARG A 139 12.66 -3.41 -28.43
N ALA A 140 12.62 -2.30 -27.70
CA ALA A 140 12.93 -0.97 -28.23
C ALA A 140 14.43 -0.64 -28.23
N GLY A 141 15.31 -1.55 -27.80
CA GLY A 141 16.76 -1.32 -27.78
C GLY A 141 17.21 -0.22 -26.80
N ALA A 142 16.35 0.20 -25.87
CA ALA A 142 16.69 1.20 -24.87
C ALA A 142 17.67 0.58 -23.86
N PRO A 143 18.75 1.29 -23.46
CA PRO A 143 19.69 0.79 -22.46
C PRO A 143 18.93 0.52 -21.16
N ASP A 144 19.02 -0.72 -20.68
CA ASP A 144 18.37 -1.16 -19.46
C ASP A 144 19.08 -0.56 -18.23
N HIS A 145 18.76 0.69 -17.91
CA HIS A 145 19.10 1.27 -16.61
C HIS A 145 18.37 0.55 -15.44
N GLY A 146 17.51 -0.43 -15.74
CA GLY A 146 16.88 -1.33 -14.79
C GLY A 146 17.75 -2.49 -14.31
N TRP A 147 19.03 -2.59 -14.69
CA TRP A 147 19.93 -3.62 -14.13
C TRP A 147 20.03 -3.55 -12.59
N GLY A 148 19.96 -2.36 -11.99
CA GLY A 148 19.92 -2.19 -10.54
C GLY A 148 18.63 -2.73 -9.91
N LEU A 149 17.50 -2.54 -10.60
CA LEU A 149 16.22 -3.11 -10.23
C LEU A 149 16.26 -4.63 -10.37
N ARG A 150 16.67 -5.17 -11.53
CA ARG A 150 16.77 -6.62 -11.77
C ARG A 150 17.70 -7.33 -10.78
N GLY A 151 18.77 -6.69 -10.33
CA GLY A 151 19.63 -7.20 -9.25
C GLY A 151 18.96 -7.23 -7.86
N MET A 152 18.01 -6.32 -7.61
CA MET A 152 17.11 -6.35 -6.45
C MET A 152 16.06 -7.48 -6.57
N PHE A 153 15.60 -7.78 -7.81
CA PHE A 153 14.56 -8.77 -8.11
C PHE A 153 15.08 -10.22 -8.19
N VAL A 154 16.27 -10.45 -8.76
CA VAL A 154 16.87 -11.80 -8.87
C VAL A 154 17.31 -12.34 -7.50
N ARG A 155 17.43 -11.47 -6.49
CA ARG A 155 17.75 -11.84 -5.10
C ARG A 155 16.55 -12.03 -4.19
N ARG A 156 15.32 -11.91 -4.69
CA ARG A 156 14.17 -12.39 -3.96
C ARG A 156 13.67 -13.67 -4.63
N PRO A 157 13.86 -14.85 -4.02
CA PRO A 157 12.92 -15.94 -4.20
C PRO A 157 11.52 -15.39 -3.90
N ASP A 158 10.46 -16.03 -4.42
CA ASP A 158 9.06 -15.61 -4.24
C ASP A 158 8.83 -14.76 -2.96
N PRO A 159 8.12 -13.63 -3.00
CA PRO A 159 7.73 -12.95 -1.76
C PRO A 159 6.87 -13.85 -0.83
N MET A 160 6.42 -15.01 -1.31
CA MET A 160 5.87 -16.14 -0.53
C MET A 160 6.92 -17.16 -0.05
N GLN A 161 8.10 -17.25 -0.65
CA GLN A 161 9.26 -17.90 -0.04
C GLN A 161 9.81 -16.99 1.04
N THR A 162 9.16 -17.05 2.20
CA THR A 162 9.83 -16.84 3.48
C THR A 162 11.17 -17.57 3.42
N ASP A 163 12.27 -16.87 3.71
CA ASP A 163 13.55 -17.54 3.95
C ASP A 163 13.26 -18.72 4.88
N PRO A 164 13.62 -19.96 4.51
CA PRO A 164 13.31 -21.11 5.32
C PRO A 164 13.84 -20.83 6.72
N PHE A 165 12.96 -20.97 7.73
CA PHE A 165 13.35 -20.81 9.12
C PHE A 165 14.63 -21.63 9.35
N GLN A 166 15.65 -21.01 9.94
CA GLN A 166 16.92 -21.72 10.15
C GLN A 166 16.71 -22.91 11.10
N ASP A 167 15.74 -22.78 12.01
CA ASP A 167 15.23 -23.84 12.89
C ASP A 167 13.70 -23.99 12.70
N GLU A 168 13.17 -25.22 12.63
CA GLU A 168 11.73 -25.46 12.47
C GLU A 168 10.91 -24.68 13.51
N LEU A 169 9.97 -23.86 13.02
CA LEU A 169 9.07 -23.09 13.87
C LEU A 169 7.99 -24.03 14.42
N THR A 170 8.23 -24.57 15.60
CA THR A 170 7.33 -25.52 16.28
C THR A 170 6.19 -24.79 17.00
N ALA A 171 5.03 -25.46 17.15
CA ALA A 171 3.88 -24.92 17.87
C ALA A 171 4.21 -24.50 19.30
N ASP A 172 5.12 -25.22 19.96
CA ASP A 172 5.61 -24.91 21.30
C ASP A 172 6.43 -23.61 21.35
N ARG A 173 7.11 -23.23 20.26
CA ARG A 173 7.91 -22.01 20.20
C ARG A 173 7.04 -20.75 20.08
N VAL A 174 5.94 -20.84 19.34
CA VAL A 174 5.02 -19.70 19.12
C VAL A 174 3.90 -19.63 20.14
N ALA A 175 3.75 -20.65 20.99
CA ALA A 175 2.78 -20.64 22.08
C ALA A 175 2.95 -19.39 22.97
N PRO A 176 1.85 -18.73 23.38
CA PRO A 176 0.44 -19.13 23.26
C PRO A 176 -0.24 -18.69 21.95
N PHE A 177 0.48 -18.13 20.98
CA PHE A 177 -0.09 -17.54 19.77
C PHE A 177 -0.38 -18.58 18.68
N ARG A 178 -1.45 -18.36 17.92
CA ARG A 178 -1.83 -19.19 16.77
C ARG A 178 -2.19 -18.32 15.57
N LEU A 179 -2.04 -18.89 14.38
CA LEU A 179 -2.50 -18.24 13.14
C LEU A 179 -4.00 -17.95 13.21
N GLY A 180 -4.38 -16.79 12.66
CA GLY A 180 -5.75 -16.32 12.61
C GLY A 180 -6.32 -15.80 13.93
N GLN A 181 -5.58 -15.90 15.04
CA GLN A 181 -6.03 -15.30 16.30
C GLN A 181 -6.13 -13.78 16.19
N ILE A 182 -7.17 -13.26 16.83
CA ILE A 182 -7.37 -11.83 16.97
C ILE A 182 -6.69 -11.34 18.23
N PHE A 183 -6.07 -10.17 18.14
CA PHE A 183 -5.42 -9.51 19.27
C PHE A 183 -5.77 -8.02 19.29
N VAL A 184 -5.47 -7.39 20.42
CA VAL A 184 -5.33 -5.94 20.52
C VAL A 184 -3.91 -5.57 20.88
N HIS A 185 -3.37 -4.60 20.18
CA HIS A 185 -2.06 -4.04 20.47
C HIS A 185 -2.06 -3.38 21.86
N LYS A 186 -1.12 -3.74 22.74
CA LYS A 186 -1.08 -3.23 24.13
C LYS A 186 -0.89 -1.71 24.19
N ARG A 187 0.05 -1.17 23.41
CA ARG A 187 0.33 0.27 23.37
C ARG A 187 -0.73 1.09 22.63
N TYR A 188 -1.01 0.72 21.37
CA TYR A 188 -1.84 1.52 20.47
C TYR A 188 -3.33 1.14 20.45
N GLN A 189 -3.72 0.06 21.13
CA GLN A 189 -5.12 -0.39 21.30
C GLN A 189 -5.90 -0.66 19.99
N TRP A 190 -5.22 -0.87 18.85
CA TRP A 190 -5.87 -1.29 17.61
C TRP A 190 -6.05 -2.82 17.56
N LEU A 191 -7.06 -3.27 16.79
CA LEU A 191 -7.41 -4.68 16.62
C LEU A 191 -6.68 -5.27 15.41
N GLY A 192 -6.01 -6.40 15.61
CA GLY A 192 -5.24 -7.09 14.59
C GLY A 192 -5.52 -8.58 14.52
N ALA A 193 -5.13 -9.21 13.42
CA ALA A 193 -5.15 -10.66 13.26
C ALA A 193 -3.75 -11.17 12.92
N ILE A 194 -3.36 -12.30 13.49
CA ILE A 194 -2.05 -12.93 13.28
C ILE A 194 -2.05 -13.69 11.96
N VAL A 195 -1.19 -13.31 11.01
CA VAL A 195 -1.09 -13.96 9.69
C VAL A 195 0.17 -14.80 9.51
N GLY A 196 1.17 -14.66 10.38
CA GLY A 196 2.43 -15.39 10.26
C GLY A 196 3.43 -15.08 11.37
N PHE A 197 4.60 -15.70 11.30
CA PHE A 197 5.66 -15.59 12.30
C PHE A 197 7.04 -15.50 11.62
N TYR A 198 8.02 -14.89 12.29
CA TYR A 198 9.39 -14.72 11.79
C TYR A 198 10.40 -14.95 12.92
N GLU A 199 11.53 -15.63 12.68
CA GLU A 199 12.55 -15.90 13.70
C GLU A 199 13.57 -14.75 13.84
N VAL A 200 14.04 -14.21 12.73
CA VAL A 200 14.94 -13.05 12.70
C VAL A 200 14.21 -11.97 11.91
N PRO A 201 14.28 -10.66 12.29
CA PRO A 201 13.89 -9.61 11.37
C PRO A 201 14.81 -9.74 10.17
N PRO A 202 14.33 -10.11 8.97
CA PRO A 202 15.22 -10.41 7.86
C PRO A 202 16.14 -9.22 7.59
N ALA A 203 17.44 -9.47 7.63
CA ALA A 203 18.47 -8.46 7.45
C ALA A 203 18.43 -7.79 6.05
N SER A 204 17.56 -8.28 5.15
CA SER A 204 17.29 -7.78 3.80
C SER A 204 16.07 -6.84 3.72
N TRP A 205 15.44 -6.51 4.85
CA TRP A 205 14.33 -5.57 4.90
C TRP A 205 14.85 -4.15 5.03
N ASP A 206 15.06 -3.48 3.89
CA ASP A 206 15.12 -2.03 3.88
C ASP A 206 13.90 -1.51 4.64
N LEU A 207 14.16 -0.77 5.71
CA LEU A 207 13.18 -0.15 6.61
C LEU A 207 12.12 0.68 5.87
N GLU A 208 12.36 1.00 4.59
CA GLU A 208 11.48 1.75 3.70
C GLU A 208 10.53 0.87 2.86
N SER A 209 10.82 -0.43 2.71
CA SER A 209 10.15 -1.28 1.71
C SER A 209 8.86 -1.92 2.22
N TRP A 210 8.76 -2.29 3.50
CA TRP A 210 7.60 -3.01 4.06
C TRP A 210 7.29 -2.58 5.51
N GLY A 211 6.32 -1.67 5.67
CA GLY A 211 5.52 -1.49 6.90
C GLY A 211 6.21 -1.01 8.18
N ASN A 212 5.39 -0.54 9.14
CA ASN A 212 5.83 -0.10 10.47
C ASN A 212 6.30 -1.32 11.29
N PHE A 213 7.61 -1.40 11.55
CA PHE A 213 8.20 -2.40 12.45
C PHE A 213 8.15 -1.91 13.90
N ASP A 214 7.40 -2.60 14.77
CA ASP A 214 7.32 -2.29 16.21
C ASP A 214 7.94 -3.40 17.05
N ALA A 215 9.28 -3.39 17.11
CA ALA A 215 10.10 -4.33 17.87
C ALA A 215 10.48 -3.83 19.26
N ALA A 216 10.08 -2.63 19.66
CA ALA A 216 10.34 -2.13 20.99
C ALA A 216 9.45 -2.89 21.98
N SER A 217 10.00 -3.92 22.61
CA SER A 217 9.41 -4.51 23.81
C SER A 217 9.55 -3.47 24.94
N GLU A 218 8.48 -3.22 25.69
CA GLU A 218 8.59 -2.50 26.96
C GLU A 218 9.58 -3.26 27.87
N GLY A 219 10.78 -2.71 28.06
CA GLY A 219 11.80 -3.26 28.97
C GLY A 219 13.11 -3.71 28.33
N ASP A 220 13.67 -2.94 27.39
CA ASP A 220 15.02 -3.18 26.86
C ASP A 220 16.07 -2.77 27.92
N SER A 221 16.22 -3.61 28.96
CA SER A 221 17.36 -3.56 29.87
C SER A 221 18.55 -4.18 29.16
N ALA A 222 19.55 -3.35 28.85
CA ALA A 222 20.80 -3.67 28.17
C ALA A 222 21.73 -4.63 28.96
N THR A 223 21.28 -5.85 29.25
CA THR A 223 22.12 -6.94 29.78
C THR A 223 21.87 -8.19 28.97
N GLN A 224 22.54 -8.26 27.82
CA GLN A 224 22.50 -9.33 26.84
C GLN A 224 23.26 -10.57 27.35
N SER A 225 22.57 -11.70 27.49
CA SER A 225 23.19 -13.02 27.47
C SER A 225 22.90 -13.69 26.12
N ASN A 226 23.89 -14.41 25.61
CA ASN A 226 23.95 -15.07 24.30
C ASN A 226 22.96 -16.26 24.12
N THR A 227 21.82 -16.24 24.83
CA THR A 227 20.77 -17.27 24.87
C THR A 227 19.51 -16.85 24.10
N ASP A 228 19.52 -15.69 23.46
CA ASP A 228 18.34 -15.04 22.87
C ASP A 228 17.97 -15.50 21.44
N ARG A 229 18.38 -16.71 21.06
CA ARG A 229 17.99 -17.39 19.80
C ARG A 229 16.52 -17.85 19.79
N ARG A 230 15.67 -17.26 20.64
CA ARG A 230 14.25 -17.61 20.82
C ARG A 230 13.30 -16.47 20.49
N ARG A 231 13.82 -15.31 20.08
CA ARG A 231 12.97 -14.20 19.68
C ARG A 231 12.28 -14.58 18.38
N PHE A 232 10.97 -14.42 18.35
CA PHE A 232 10.20 -14.46 17.11
C PHE A 232 9.37 -13.18 17.04
N TYR A 233 8.99 -12.81 15.83
CA TYR A 233 8.12 -11.68 15.54
C TYR A 233 6.84 -12.20 14.89
N VAL A 234 5.77 -11.45 15.04
CA VAL A 234 4.45 -11.83 14.56
C VAL A 234 4.07 -10.91 13.42
N LYS A 235 3.76 -11.50 12.27
CA LYS A 235 3.16 -10.78 11.14
C LYS A 235 1.67 -10.63 11.38
N THR A 236 1.16 -9.43 11.16
CA THR A 236 -0.22 -9.09 11.50
C THR A 236 -0.85 -8.20 10.45
N ILE A 237 -2.19 -8.26 10.36
CA ILE A 237 -3.01 -7.33 9.59
C ILE A 237 -3.90 -6.52 10.53
N ALA A 238 -4.13 -5.25 10.20
CA ALA A 238 -5.02 -4.39 10.95
C ALA A 238 -6.49 -4.56 10.55
N ALA A 239 -7.39 -4.37 11.51
CA ALA A 239 -8.82 -4.44 11.27
C ALA A 239 -9.36 -3.30 10.39
N SER A 240 -8.73 -2.12 10.42
CA SER A 240 -9.20 -0.90 9.79
C SER A 240 -8.35 -0.42 8.61
N SER A 241 -7.20 -1.05 8.35
CA SER A 241 -6.30 -0.66 7.27
C SER A 241 -5.84 -1.84 6.44
N THR A 242 -5.18 -1.54 5.32
CA THR A 242 -4.53 -2.51 4.44
C THR A 242 -3.05 -2.67 4.80
N ASP A 243 -2.63 -2.21 5.98
CA ASP A 243 -1.22 -2.27 6.37
C ASP A 243 -0.93 -3.60 7.05
N GLU A 244 0.13 -4.25 6.58
CA GLU A 244 0.76 -5.38 7.25
C GLU A 244 1.79 -4.84 8.26
N GLN A 245 1.81 -5.39 9.47
CA GLN A 245 2.73 -4.96 10.53
C GLN A 245 3.44 -6.16 11.15
N VAL A 246 4.70 -5.97 11.49
CA VAL A 246 5.51 -6.97 12.21
C VAL A 246 5.76 -6.46 13.61
N ILE A 247 5.35 -7.27 14.59
CA ILE A 247 5.21 -6.85 15.99
C ILE A 247 5.89 -7.88 16.89
N ALA A 248 6.54 -7.40 17.95
CA ALA A 248 7.04 -8.27 19.00
C ALA A 248 5.88 -8.96 19.77
N PRO A 249 5.99 -10.26 20.11
CA PRO A 249 4.94 -11.00 20.82
C PRO A 249 4.50 -10.33 22.13
N GLY A 250 5.43 -9.67 22.81
CA GLY A 250 5.17 -8.93 24.05
C GLY A 250 4.15 -7.78 23.91
N ASN A 251 3.96 -7.24 22.71
CA ASN A 251 3.04 -6.13 22.43
C ASN A 251 1.61 -6.59 22.08
N LEU A 252 1.38 -7.90 22.00
CA LEU A 252 0.09 -8.49 21.63
C LEU A 252 -0.70 -8.92 22.87
N ARG A 253 -2.02 -8.71 22.84
CA ARG A 253 -2.96 -9.29 23.79
C ARG A 253 -4.09 -9.99 23.03
N VAL A 254 -4.11 -11.32 23.06
CA VAL A 254 -5.13 -12.14 22.39
C VAL A 254 -6.51 -11.86 22.97
N ILE A 255 -7.52 -11.85 22.12
CA ILE A 255 -8.93 -11.64 22.47
C ILE A 255 -9.74 -12.85 22.00
N SER A 256 -10.68 -13.28 22.84
CA SER A 256 -11.63 -14.34 22.53
C SER A 256 -13.08 -13.84 22.40
N ASP A 257 -13.28 -12.52 22.49
CA ASP A 257 -14.61 -11.87 22.44
C ASP A 257 -15.01 -11.57 20.99
N GLU A 258 -15.96 -12.34 20.46
CA GLU A 258 -16.50 -12.20 19.10
C GLU A 258 -17.18 -10.83 18.89
N SER A 259 -17.77 -10.23 19.94
CA SER A 259 -18.55 -9.00 19.80
C SER A 259 -17.73 -7.81 19.30
N ARG A 260 -16.40 -7.89 19.45
CA ARG A 260 -15.44 -6.88 18.98
C ARG A 260 -15.11 -7.00 17.49
N VAL A 261 -15.57 -8.06 16.82
CA VAL A 261 -15.27 -8.37 15.42
C VAL A 261 -16.53 -8.14 14.60
N THR A 262 -16.51 -7.14 13.73
CA THR A 262 -17.62 -6.87 12.80
C THR A 262 -17.26 -7.36 11.40
N GLY A 263 -18.26 -7.71 10.59
CA GLY A 263 -18.05 -8.29 9.25
C GLY A 263 -17.34 -7.37 8.24
N GLY A 264 -17.20 -6.08 8.55
CA GLY A 264 -16.47 -5.12 7.74
C GLY A 264 -15.01 -4.94 8.13
N MET A 265 -14.51 -5.66 9.14
CA MET A 265 -13.12 -5.56 9.60
C MET A 265 -12.22 -6.52 8.83
N PHE A 266 -10.92 -6.23 8.83
CA PHE A 266 -9.88 -7.06 8.22
C PHE A 266 -10.04 -7.20 6.69
N PRO A 267 -9.89 -6.10 5.94
CA PRO A 267 -10.04 -6.12 4.48
C PRO A 267 -9.09 -7.11 3.78
N LEU A 268 -7.92 -7.38 4.36
CA LEU A 268 -6.93 -8.31 3.83
C LEU A 268 -7.13 -9.75 4.29
N ALA A 269 -8.15 -10.06 5.10
CA ALA A 269 -8.33 -11.42 5.65
C ALA A 269 -8.45 -12.47 4.54
N GLY A 270 -9.13 -12.15 3.43
CA GLY A 270 -9.29 -13.08 2.30
C GLY A 270 -7.98 -13.47 1.61
N LYS A 271 -6.90 -12.69 1.79
CA LYS A 271 -5.56 -13.04 1.28
C LYS A 271 -4.94 -14.21 2.05
N TYR A 272 -5.22 -14.33 3.34
CA TYR A 272 -4.55 -15.29 4.23
C TYR A 272 -5.45 -16.40 4.76
N PHE A 273 -6.77 -16.19 4.77
CA PHE A 273 -7.72 -17.03 5.50
C PHE A 273 -8.91 -17.47 4.64
N LYS A 274 -9.42 -18.67 4.91
CA LYS A 274 -10.61 -19.24 4.26
C LYS A 274 -11.89 -18.59 4.76
N ARG A 275 -12.02 -18.50 6.07
CA ARG A 275 -13.23 -18.02 6.77
C ARG A 275 -12.90 -17.61 8.21
N PHE A 276 -13.83 -16.89 8.82
CA PHE A 276 -13.80 -16.57 10.24
C PHE A 276 -14.61 -17.60 11.04
N ASP A 277 -13.98 -18.22 12.02
CA ASP A 277 -14.60 -19.12 13.00
C ASP A 277 -15.02 -18.29 14.23
N ARG A 278 -16.33 -18.13 14.38
CA ARG A 278 -16.94 -17.33 15.45
C ARG A 278 -16.86 -18.01 16.82
N GLU A 279 -17.00 -19.34 16.86
CA GLU A 279 -16.96 -20.10 18.11
C GLU A 279 -15.59 -20.01 18.77
N LYS A 280 -14.53 -20.07 17.96
CA LYS A 280 -13.14 -19.97 18.43
C LYS A 280 -12.57 -18.54 18.34
N CYS A 281 -13.36 -17.55 17.89
CA CYS A 281 -12.96 -16.17 17.63
C CYS A 281 -11.61 -16.05 16.89
N ARG A 282 -11.47 -16.78 15.77
CA ARG A 282 -10.24 -16.81 14.98
C ARG A 282 -10.49 -17.04 13.49
N PHE A 283 -9.57 -16.61 12.66
CA PHE A 283 -9.57 -16.97 11.25
C PHE A 283 -8.98 -18.36 11.01
N ILE A 284 -9.53 -19.08 10.04
CA ILE A 284 -9.01 -20.37 9.59
C ILE A 284 -8.03 -20.13 8.44
N SER A 285 -6.78 -20.53 8.63
CA SER A 285 -5.68 -20.34 7.67
C SER A 285 -5.95 -21.03 6.33
N ASN A 286 -5.56 -20.38 5.24
CA ASN A 286 -5.33 -21.01 3.93
C ASN A 286 -3.90 -21.56 3.80
N ILE A 287 -3.03 -21.15 4.70
CA ILE A 287 -1.58 -21.24 4.57
C ILE A 287 -1.09 -22.44 5.39
N ASP A 288 -1.47 -23.62 4.92
CA ASP A 288 -0.99 -24.87 5.50
C ASP A 288 0.44 -25.19 5.00
N GLU A 289 0.83 -24.64 3.85
CA GLU A 289 2.14 -24.88 3.21
C GLU A 289 3.29 -24.09 3.86
N ASP A 290 3.06 -22.82 4.27
CA ASP A 290 4.12 -22.01 4.88
C ASP A 290 4.30 -22.33 6.38
N TYR A 291 3.30 -22.95 7.01
CA TYR A 291 3.32 -23.30 8.45
C TYR A 291 2.74 -24.70 8.75
N PRO A 292 3.29 -25.78 8.14
CA PRO A 292 2.70 -27.12 8.22
C PRO A 292 2.64 -27.67 9.64
N CYS A 293 3.60 -27.32 10.49
CA CYS A 293 3.66 -27.77 11.88
C CYS A 293 2.74 -26.97 12.83
N LEU A 294 2.14 -25.87 12.38
CA LEU A 294 1.26 -25.02 13.19
C LEU A 294 -0.23 -25.23 12.90
N THR A 295 -0.56 -25.91 11.80
CA THR A 295 -1.93 -26.20 11.37
C THR A 295 -2.36 -27.64 11.65
N ALA A 296 -1.42 -28.55 11.92
CA ALA A 296 -1.65 -29.99 12.12
C ALA A 296 -2.41 -30.40 13.41
N GLY A 297 -2.99 -29.45 14.16
CA GLY A 297 -3.59 -29.68 15.48
C GLY A 297 -5.07 -29.33 15.63
N ASP A 298 -5.80 -29.14 14.53
CA ASP A 298 -7.25 -28.91 14.53
C ASP A 298 -8.05 -30.09 13.97
#